data_AF-A7TA52-F1
#
_entry.id   AF-A7TA52-F1
#
_cell.length_a   1.000
_cell.length_b   1.000
_cell.length_c   1.000
_cell.angle_alpha   90.00
_cell.angle_beta   90.00
_cell.angle_gamma   90.00
#
_symmetry.space_group_name_H-M   'P 1'
#
loop_
_entity.id
_entity.type
_entity.pdbx_description
1 polymer ?
#
loop_
_entity_poly.entity_id
_entity_poly.type
_entity_poly.pdbx_seq_one_letter_code
_entity_poly.pdbx_strand_id
1 'polypeptide(L)'
;MEDSPYEAVKINIIGTRNIADLSLEYNVERFVMVSTDKAVNPTNVMGATKRAAELYVGCLSEKSTTTKFTITRFGNVLGSNGSVIPLFKKQIEKGGPLTVTHKEITRYFMTIPEACSLVLEAGTMGNGGEIYIFDMGKSVKIFDLAKRMIYLSGLKYPEDIDIKITGLRPGEKLYEELLASDENTIPTYHDKIMIAKTHEMEATIICSLIEELCLVNQQMNGTKIVKIIKQLIPEYVSNNSAYEKLDKISAN
;
A
#
# COMPACT_ATOMS: atom_id res chain seq x y z
N MET A 1 11.93 4.56 0.52
CA MET A 1 10.97 5.10 1.51
C MET A 1 11.34 4.67 2.91
N GLU A 2 11.70 3.39 3.12
CA GLU A 2 12.25 2.95 4.40
C GLU A 2 13.48 3.78 4.85
N ASP A 3 14.42 4.04 3.93
CA ASP A 3 15.61 4.87 4.22
C ASP A 3 15.33 6.37 4.27
N SER A 4 14.13 6.81 3.88
CA SER A 4 13.76 8.23 3.84
C SER A 4 12.31 8.43 4.27
N PRO A 5 11.98 8.19 5.56
CA PRO A 5 10.61 8.30 6.03
C PRO A 5 10.02 9.71 5.87
N TYR A 6 10.87 10.73 5.93
CA TYR A 6 10.43 12.11 5.82
C TYR A 6 9.86 12.46 4.44
N GLU A 7 10.43 11.89 3.36
CA GLU A 7 9.88 12.01 2.00
C GLU A 7 8.57 11.21 1.88
N ALA A 8 8.48 10.04 2.50
CA ALA A 8 7.26 9.25 2.50
C ALA A 8 6.11 10.00 3.20
N VAL A 9 6.37 10.65 4.35
CA VAL A 9 5.40 11.51 5.04
C VAL A 9 5.02 12.71 4.17
N LYS A 10 6.01 13.39 3.58
CA LYS A 10 5.79 14.57 2.73
C LYS A 10 4.87 14.28 1.55
N ILE A 11 5.08 13.17 0.86
CA ILE A 11 4.31 12.81 -0.32
C ILE A 11 2.99 12.15 0.05
N ASN A 12 3.02 11.11 0.88
CA ASN A 12 1.82 10.28 1.10
C ASN A 12 0.85 10.94 2.09
N ILE A 13 1.34 11.60 3.14
CA ILE A 13 0.48 12.18 4.19
C ILE A 13 0.22 13.65 3.89
N ILE A 14 1.26 14.48 3.84
CA ILE A 14 1.09 15.93 3.62
C ILE A 14 0.49 16.22 2.24
N GLY A 15 0.95 15.51 1.20
CA GLY A 15 0.37 15.62 -0.14
C GLY A 15 -1.11 15.26 -0.17
N THR A 16 -1.50 14.14 0.44
CA THR A 16 -2.93 13.74 0.52
C THR A 16 -3.74 14.77 1.30
N ARG A 17 -3.23 15.21 2.47
CA ARG A 17 -3.88 16.23 3.29
C ARG A 17 -4.20 17.48 2.47
N ASN A 18 -3.20 18.03 1.79
CA ASN A 18 -3.37 19.27 1.04
C ASN A 18 -4.49 19.15 -0.03
N ILE A 19 -4.52 18.07 -0.80
CA ILE A 19 -5.54 17.90 -1.84
C ILE A 19 -6.91 17.58 -1.23
N ALA A 20 -6.96 16.80 -0.14
CA ALA A 20 -8.22 16.47 0.52
C ALA A 20 -8.85 17.70 1.19
N ASP A 21 -8.05 18.53 1.86
CA ASP A 21 -8.49 19.79 2.48
C ASP A 21 -9.01 20.76 1.42
N LEU A 22 -8.25 20.94 0.32
CA LEU A 22 -8.69 21.78 -0.80
C LEU A 22 -9.96 21.22 -1.47
N SER A 23 -10.11 19.89 -1.56
CA SER A 23 -11.32 19.30 -2.12
C SER A 23 -12.55 19.68 -1.30
N LEU A 24 -12.42 19.69 0.04
CA LEU A 24 -13.47 20.13 0.94
C LEU A 24 -13.71 21.65 0.85
N GLU A 25 -12.66 22.46 0.86
CA GLU A 25 -12.72 23.93 0.75
C GLU A 25 -13.46 24.38 -0.51
N TYR A 26 -13.18 23.74 -1.65
CA TYR A 26 -13.76 24.08 -2.95
C TYR A 26 -14.99 23.25 -3.30
N ASN A 27 -15.55 22.47 -2.36
CA ASN A 27 -16.75 21.66 -2.55
C ASN A 27 -16.68 20.71 -3.75
N VAL A 28 -15.53 20.07 -3.96
CA VAL A 28 -15.38 19.00 -4.95
C VAL A 28 -16.38 17.89 -4.62
N GLU A 29 -17.15 17.43 -5.61
CA GLU A 29 -18.20 16.44 -5.37
C GLU A 29 -17.62 15.11 -4.87
N ARG A 30 -16.52 14.64 -5.47
CA ARG A 30 -15.95 13.30 -5.24
C ARG A 30 -14.43 13.33 -5.20
N PHE A 31 -13.88 12.72 -4.15
CA PHE A 31 -12.45 12.53 -3.98
C PHE A 31 -12.15 11.03 -3.87
N VAL A 32 -11.29 10.51 -4.75
CA VAL A 32 -10.90 9.09 -4.74
C VAL A 32 -9.43 8.96 -4.41
N MET A 33 -9.13 8.38 -3.25
CA MET A 33 -7.78 8.03 -2.84
C MET A 33 -7.42 6.63 -3.34
N VAL A 34 -6.37 6.55 -4.17
CA VAL A 34 -5.74 5.27 -4.49
C VAL A 34 -4.81 4.87 -3.36
N SER A 35 -5.12 3.77 -2.70
CA SER A 35 -4.30 3.13 -1.66
C SER A 35 -3.71 1.80 -2.16
N THR A 36 -3.27 0.94 -1.26
CA THR A 36 -2.53 -0.29 -1.56
C THR A 36 -2.79 -1.35 -0.50
N ASP A 37 -2.70 -2.61 -0.89
CA ASP A 37 -2.61 -3.77 0.02
C ASP A 37 -1.59 -3.58 1.16
N LYS A 38 -0.49 -2.84 0.94
CA LYS A 38 0.56 -2.59 1.95
C LYS A 38 0.12 -1.68 3.09
N ALA A 39 -1.00 -0.99 2.94
CA ALA A 39 -1.61 -0.21 4.02
C ALA A 39 -2.29 -1.11 5.07
N VAL A 40 -2.55 -2.38 4.72
CA VAL A 40 -3.11 -3.39 5.60
C VAL A 40 -2.00 -4.03 6.43
N ASN A 41 -2.11 -3.97 7.77
CA ASN A 41 -1.09 -4.48 8.71
C ASN A 41 0.33 -4.10 8.26
N PRO A 42 0.62 -2.81 8.08
CA PRO A 42 1.80 -2.38 7.36
C PRO A 42 3.07 -2.88 8.06
N THR A 43 4.09 -3.26 7.27
CA THR A 43 5.41 -3.68 7.79
C THR A 43 6.55 -2.79 7.37
N ASN A 44 6.24 -1.72 6.62
CA ASN A 44 7.18 -0.75 6.10
C ASN A 44 6.59 0.65 6.16
N VAL A 45 7.46 1.65 6.04
CA VAL A 45 7.11 3.07 6.08
C VAL A 45 6.17 3.47 4.93
N MET A 46 6.27 2.86 3.75
CA MET A 46 5.39 3.18 2.63
C MET A 46 3.94 2.80 2.95
N GLY A 47 3.72 1.55 3.37
CA GLY A 47 2.42 1.05 3.79
C GLY A 47 1.84 1.84 4.94
N ALA A 48 2.66 2.11 5.97
CA ALA A 48 2.23 2.88 7.13
C ALA A 48 1.83 4.32 6.75
N THR A 49 2.60 5.01 5.91
CA THR A 49 2.22 6.37 5.48
C THR A 49 0.98 6.39 4.58
N LYS A 50 0.72 5.34 3.80
CA LYS A 50 -0.54 5.18 3.06
C LYS A 50 -1.72 4.95 4.02
N ARG A 51 -1.55 4.11 5.03
CA ARG A 51 -2.55 3.89 6.09
C ARG A 51 -2.87 5.16 6.86
N ALA A 52 -1.86 5.97 7.23
CA ALA A 52 -2.07 7.28 7.86
C ALA A 52 -2.91 8.22 6.97
N ALA A 53 -2.65 8.21 5.66
CA ALA A 53 -3.42 9.01 4.71
C ALA A 53 -4.88 8.51 4.58
N GLU A 54 -5.13 7.20 4.65
CA GLU A 54 -6.49 6.65 4.71
C GLU A 54 -7.23 7.13 5.96
N LEU A 55 -6.58 7.08 7.13
CA LEU A 55 -7.17 7.56 8.39
C LEU A 55 -7.53 9.04 8.29
N TYR A 56 -6.67 9.87 7.70
CA TYR A 56 -6.94 11.30 7.49
C TYR A 56 -8.16 11.53 6.60
N VAL A 57 -8.22 10.84 5.46
CA VAL A 57 -9.34 10.92 4.52
C VAL A 57 -10.63 10.45 5.19
N GLY A 58 -10.58 9.40 6.01
CA GLY A 58 -11.71 8.95 6.84
C GLY A 58 -12.21 10.04 7.78
N CYS A 59 -11.30 10.71 8.51
CA CYS A 59 -11.64 11.82 9.42
C CYS A 59 -12.33 12.98 8.69
N LEU A 60 -11.88 13.32 7.48
CA LEU A 60 -12.53 14.34 6.67
C LEU A 60 -13.90 13.89 6.17
N SER A 61 -14.03 12.62 5.78
CA SER A 61 -15.30 12.05 5.33
C SER A 61 -16.38 12.12 6.40
N GLU A 62 -16.05 11.84 7.67
CA GLU A 62 -17.01 11.93 8.78
C GLU A 62 -17.56 13.34 9.01
N LYS A 63 -16.75 14.37 8.71
CA LYS A 63 -17.11 15.79 8.89
C LYS A 63 -17.71 16.41 7.63
N SER A 64 -17.50 15.79 6.48
CA SER A 64 -17.89 16.32 5.20
C SER A 64 -19.39 16.19 4.96
N THR A 65 -20.00 17.26 4.46
CA THR A 65 -21.40 17.25 3.95
C THR A 65 -21.47 17.50 2.45
N THR A 66 -20.32 17.77 1.81
CA THR A 66 -20.23 18.20 0.41
C THR A 66 -19.39 17.22 -0.42
N THR A 67 -18.15 16.96 -0.01
CA THR A 67 -17.23 16.05 -0.69
C THR A 67 -17.42 14.62 -0.24
N LYS A 68 -17.66 13.71 -1.19
CA LYS A 68 -17.68 12.28 -0.96
C LYS A 68 -16.27 11.72 -1.07
N PHE A 69 -15.69 11.34 0.06
CA PHE A 69 -14.36 10.75 0.13
C PHE A 69 -14.44 9.23 0.01
N THR A 70 -13.68 8.66 -0.91
CA THR A 70 -13.63 7.22 -1.14
C THR A 70 -12.19 6.76 -1.20
N ILE A 71 -11.90 5.60 -0.64
CA ILE A 71 -10.58 4.98 -0.67
C ILE A 71 -10.67 3.68 -1.47
N THR A 72 -9.65 3.37 -2.26
CA THR A 72 -9.54 2.09 -2.99
C THR A 72 -8.26 1.36 -2.57
N ARG A 73 -8.34 0.08 -2.23
CA ARG A 73 -7.20 -0.80 -1.91
C ARG A 73 -7.11 -1.93 -2.93
N PHE A 74 -5.93 -2.08 -3.53
CA PHE A 74 -5.62 -3.21 -4.40
C PHE A 74 -4.11 -3.49 -4.41
N GLY A 75 -3.75 -4.64 -4.96
CA GLY A 75 -2.37 -5.13 -4.99
C GLY A 75 -1.56 -4.58 -6.15
N ASN A 76 -0.60 -5.38 -6.62
CA ASN A 76 0.29 -4.97 -7.70
C ASN A 76 -0.45 -4.85 -9.04
N VAL A 77 -0.02 -3.89 -9.84
CA VAL A 77 -0.45 -3.74 -11.23
C VAL A 77 0.64 -4.25 -12.16
N LEU A 78 0.26 -5.11 -13.12
CA LEU A 78 1.18 -5.74 -14.06
C LEU A 78 1.91 -4.69 -14.90
N GLY A 79 3.24 -4.79 -14.94
CA GLY A 79 4.07 -3.94 -15.80
C GLY A 79 4.19 -2.49 -15.34
N SER A 80 3.78 -2.15 -14.12
CA SER A 80 3.95 -0.79 -13.60
C SER A 80 5.42 -0.40 -13.49
N ASN A 81 5.71 0.91 -13.56
CA ASN A 81 7.08 1.43 -13.52
C ASN A 81 7.81 1.00 -12.24
N GLY A 82 9.04 0.50 -12.40
CA GLY A 82 9.85 0.02 -11.28
C GLY A 82 9.39 -1.29 -10.64
N SER A 83 8.39 -1.98 -11.22
CA SER A 83 7.93 -3.27 -10.72
C SER A 83 8.86 -4.43 -11.14
N VAL A 84 8.56 -5.62 -10.62
CA VAL A 84 9.36 -6.83 -10.82
C VAL A 84 9.44 -7.28 -12.28
N ILE A 85 8.38 -7.07 -13.08
CA ILE A 85 8.35 -7.52 -14.48
C ILE A 85 9.34 -6.70 -15.35
N PRO A 86 9.33 -5.35 -15.33
CA PRO A 86 10.36 -4.57 -16.00
C PRO A 86 11.79 -4.87 -15.51
N LEU A 87 11.96 -5.16 -14.21
CA LEU A 87 13.26 -5.57 -13.66
C LEU A 87 13.74 -6.89 -14.29
N PHE A 88 12.88 -7.91 -14.31
CA PHE A 88 13.21 -9.20 -14.92
C PHE A 88 13.51 -9.07 -16.41
N LYS A 89 12.73 -8.29 -17.17
CA LYS A 89 13.04 -8.02 -18.59
C LYS A 89 14.46 -7.47 -18.76
N LYS A 90 14.82 -6.43 -17.99
CA LYS A 90 16.16 -5.84 -18.02
C LYS A 90 17.26 -6.82 -17.59
N GLN A 91 16.97 -7.73 -16.66
CA GLN A 91 17.93 -8.75 -16.24
C GLN A 91 18.11 -9.82 -17.32
N ILE A 92 17.03 -10.29 -17.97
CA ILE A 92 17.08 -11.21 -19.10
C ILE A 92 17.88 -10.62 -20.26
N GLU A 93 17.60 -9.36 -20.63
CA GLU A 93 18.31 -8.63 -21.70
C GLU A 93 19.82 -8.52 -21.43
N LYS A 94 20.24 -8.56 -20.16
CA LYS A 94 21.64 -8.53 -19.73
C LYS A 94 22.28 -9.92 -19.56
N GLY A 95 21.54 -10.99 -19.81
CA GLY A 95 22.02 -12.37 -19.64
C GLY A 95 21.85 -12.95 -18.23
N GLY A 96 21.11 -12.28 -17.33
CA GLY A 96 20.78 -12.78 -15.99
C GLY A 96 21.92 -12.69 -14.96
N PRO A 97 21.79 -13.38 -13.81
CA PRO A 97 20.61 -14.11 -13.33
C PRO A 97 19.45 -13.17 -12.95
N LEU A 98 18.22 -13.70 -12.87
CA LEU A 98 17.11 -12.96 -12.28
C LEU A 98 17.23 -12.94 -10.77
N THR A 99 16.79 -11.86 -10.13
CA THR A 99 16.86 -11.73 -8.66
C THR A 99 15.49 -11.80 -8.02
N VAL A 100 15.25 -12.82 -7.20
CA VAL A 100 14.01 -12.98 -6.43
C VAL A 100 14.34 -12.82 -4.95
N THR A 101 13.55 -12.07 -4.19
CA THR A 101 13.84 -11.80 -2.77
C THR A 101 13.67 -13.05 -1.91
N HIS A 102 12.60 -13.80 -2.13
CA HIS A 102 12.36 -15.07 -1.44
C HIS A 102 11.60 -16.05 -2.33
N LYS A 103 11.90 -17.35 -2.21
CA LYS A 103 11.32 -18.40 -3.07
C LYS A 103 9.79 -18.50 -2.95
N GLU A 104 9.28 -18.34 -1.74
CA GLU A 104 7.85 -18.43 -1.42
C GLU A 104 7.10 -17.09 -1.50
N ILE A 105 7.75 -15.99 -1.94
CA ILE A 105 7.09 -14.69 -1.98
C ILE A 105 5.98 -14.68 -3.03
N THR A 106 4.79 -14.21 -2.65
CA THR A 106 3.64 -14.08 -3.57
C THR A 106 3.13 -12.66 -3.63
N ARG A 107 2.55 -12.28 -4.76
CA ARG A 107 1.86 -10.99 -4.93
C ARG A 107 0.56 -11.16 -5.71
N TYR A 108 -0.43 -10.35 -5.38
CA TYR A 108 -1.64 -10.19 -6.18
C TYR A 108 -1.35 -9.31 -7.39
N PHE A 109 -1.93 -9.66 -8.53
CA PHE A 109 -1.73 -8.93 -9.78
C PHE A 109 -3.04 -8.67 -10.49
N MET A 110 -3.15 -7.48 -11.06
CA MET A 110 -4.22 -7.07 -11.95
C MET A 110 -3.60 -6.27 -13.11
N THR A 111 -4.27 -6.22 -14.26
CA THR A 111 -3.81 -5.38 -15.37
C THR A 111 -4.10 -3.89 -15.12
N ILE A 112 -3.39 -2.99 -15.81
CA ILE A 112 -3.65 -1.54 -15.73
C ILE A 112 -5.11 -1.21 -16.09
N PRO A 113 -5.67 -1.70 -17.23
CA PRO A 113 -7.04 -1.37 -17.61
C PRO A 113 -8.08 -1.84 -16.59
N GLU A 114 -7.90 -3.05 -16.03
CA GLU A 114 -8.77 -3.56 -14.97
C GLU A 114 -8.72 -2.66 -13.73
N ALA A 115 -7.52 -2.30 -13.25
CA ALA A 115 -7.37 -1.44 -12.07
C ALA A 115 -8.02 -0.06 -12.30
N CYS A 116 -7.78 0.56 -13.46
CA CYS A 116 -8.39 1.83 -13.81
C CYS A 116 -9.93 1.73 -13.88
N SER A 117 -10.47 0.66 -14.47
CA SER A 117 -11.92 0.45 -14.53
C SER A 117 -12.54 0.33 -13.14
N LEU A 118 -11.93 -0.45 -12.24
CA LEU A 118 -12.45 -0.63 -10.89
C LEU A 118 -12.33 0.64 -10.04
N VAL A 119 -11.26 1.43 -10.21
CA VAL A 119 -11.11 2.74 -9.53
C VAL A 119 -12.19 3.72 -9.97
N LEU A 120 -12.47 3.81 -11.27
CA LEU A 120 -13.52 4.68 -11.80
C LEU A 120 -14.90 4.25 -11.31
N GLU A 121 -15.18 2.94 -11.34
CA GLU A 121 -16.41 2.37 -10.84
C GLU A 121 -16.60 2.70 -9.35
N ALA A 122 -15.62 2.38 -8.51
CA ALA A 122 -15.60 2.70 -7.08
C ALA A 122 -15.77 4.20 -6.80
N GLY A 123 -15.18 5.07 -7.63
CA GLY A 123 -15.29 6.52 -7.49
C GLY A 123 -16.71 7.06 -7.69
N THR A 124 -17.56 6.34 -8.43
CA THR A 124 -18.97 6.71 -8.65
C THR A 124 -19.92 6.07 -7.64
N MET A 125 -19.49 5.00 -6.98
CA MET A 125 -20.25 4.31 -5.93
C MET A 125 -20.34 5.12 -4.64
N GLY A 126 -21.25 4.69 -3.76
CA GLY A 126 -21.29 5.12 -2.36
C GLY A 126 -21.69 6.57 -2.11
N ASN A 127 -21.66 6.92 -0.83
CA ASN A 127 -21.99 8.25 -0.32
C ASN A 127 -20.80 8.92 0.38
N GLY A 128 -19.64 8.29 0.40
CA GLY A 128 -18.45 8.76 1.12
C GLY A 128 -18.21 7.95 2.39
N GLY A 129 -16.94 7.79 2.74
CA GLY A 129 -16.46 7.03 3.89
C GLY A 129 -16.11 5.58 3.55
N GLU A 130 -16.46 5.09 2.36
CA GLU A 130 -16.19 3.71 1.99
C GLU A 130 -14.71 3.48 1.63
N ILE A 131 -14.18 2.36 2.12
CA ILE A 131 -12.91 1.78 1.68
C ILE A 131 -13.24 0.58 0.80
N TYR A 132 -13.08 0.75 -0.51
CA TYR A 132 -13.29 -0.32 -1.48
C TYR A 132 -12.07 -1.20 -1.62
N ILE A 133 -12.27 -2.51 -1.63
CA ILE A 133 -11.25 -3.53 -1.85
C ILE A 133 -11.59 -4.28 -3.12
N PHE A 134 -10.60 -4.44 -3.99
CA PHE A 134 -10.78 -5.15 -5.25
C PHE A 134 -10.45 -6.63 -5.12
N ASP A 135 -11.29 -7.47 -5.71
CA ASP A 135 -10.95 -8.88 -5.91
C ASP A 135 -9.85 -8.99 -6.97
N MET A 136 -8.68 -9.45 -6.53
CA MET A 136 -7.48 -9.63 -7.34
C MET A 136 -7.27 -11.10 -7.75
N GLY A 137 -8.20 -11.98 -7.41
CA GLY A 137 -8.07 -13.42 -7.63
C GLY A 137 -6.94 -14.04 -6.80
N LYS A 138 -6.21 -14.99 -7.40
CA LYS A 138 -5.16 -15.74 -6.70
C LYS A 138 -3.82 -15.01 -6.76
N SER A 139 -3.09 -15.01 -5.65
CA SER A 139 -1.72 -14.53 -5.62
C SER A 139 -0.79 -15.43 -6.45
N VAL A 140 0.28 -14.83 -6.98
CA VAL A 140 1.25 -15.50 -7.85
C VAL A 140 2.62 -15.53 -7.17
N LYS A 141 3.26 -16.71 -7.13
CA LYS A 141 4.66 -16.83 -6.67
C LYS A 141 5.60 -16.11 -7.63
N ILE A 142 6.41 -15.20 -7.11
CA ILE A 142 7.34 -14.40 -7.93
C ILE A 142 8.43 -15.27 -8.54
N PHE A 143 8.83 -16.35 -7.85
CA PHE A 143 9.77 -17.33 -8.38
C PHE A 143 9.23 -18.03 -9.63
N ASP A 144 7.95 -18.42 -9.62
CA ASP A 144 7.30 -19.06 -10.78
C ASP A 144 7.08 -18.06 -11.93
N LEU A 145 6.77 -16.80 -11.59
CA LEU A 145 6.73 -15.71 -12.56
C LEU A 145 8.09 -15.52 -13.25
N ALA A 146 9.19 -15.52 -12.48
CA ALA A 146 10.55 -15.39 -13.00
C ALA A 146 10.88 -16.51 -14.00
N LYS A 147 10.62 -17.77 -13.63
CA LYS A 147 10.78 -18.92 -14.54
C LYS A 147 9.97 -18.76 -15.82
N ARG A 148 8.69 -18.40 -15.69
CA ARG A 148 7.80 -18.23 -16.84
C ARG A 148 8.30 -17.15 -17.79
N MET A 149 8.85 -16.06 -17.25
CA MET A 149 9.47 -15.01 -18.07
C MET A 149 10.72 -15.50 -18.81
N ILE A 150 11.58 -16.30 -18.17
CA ILE A 150 12.75 -16.91 -18.83
C ILE A 150 12.29 -17.77 -20.02
N TYR A 151 11.33 -18.67 -19.81
CA TYR A 151 10.80 -19.54 -20.87
C TYR A 151 10.13 -18.76 -22.01
N LEU A 152 9.35 -17.73 -21.70
CA LEU A 152 8.69 -16.88 -22.71
C LEU A 152 9.69 -16.05 -23.53
N SER A 153 10.91 -15.83 -23.01
CA SER A 153 12.02 -15.21 -23.74
C SER A 153 12.80 -16.20 -24.63
N GLY A 154 12.36 -17.46 -24.73
CA GLY A 154 13.03 -18.50 -25.53
C GLY A 154 14.26 -19.12 -24.86
N LEU A 155 14.47 -18.85 -23.57
CA LEU A 155 15.60 -19.33 -22.76
C LEU A 155 15.14 -20.41 -21.78
N LYS A 156 16.08 -21.21 -21.27
CA LYS A 156 15.81 -22.30 -20.32
C LYS A 156 16.35 -21.97 -18.93
N TYR A 157 15.57 -22.30 -17.92
CA TYR A 157 15.98 -22.28 -16.52
C TYR A 157 16.28 -23.72 -16.04
N PRO A 158 17.43 -23.97 -15.39
CA PRO A 158 18.52 -23.01 -15.08
C PRO A 158 19.63 -22.93 -16.14
N GLU A 159 19.50 -23.59 -17.29
CA GLU A 159 20.62 -23.80 -18.23
C GLU A 159 21.15 -22.53 -18.90
N ASP A 160 20.25 -21.64 -19.35
CA ASP A 160 20.61 -20.40 -20.03
C ASP A 160 20.64 -19.22 -19.04
N ILE A 161 19.67 -19.16 -18.13
CA ILE A 161 19.55 -18.13 -17.09
C ILE A 161 19.08 -18.77 -15.77
N ASP A 162 19.81 -18.48 -14.69
CA ASP A 162 19.46 -18.89 -13.33
C ASP A 162 18.68 -17.79 -12.56
N ILE A 163 18.13 -18.13 -11.40
CA ILE A 163 17.42 -17.26 -10.48
C ILE A 163 18.14 -17.25 -9.13
N LYS A 164 18.67 -16.08 -8.76
CA LYS A 164 19.35 -15.87 -7.48
C LYS A 164 18.37 -15.37 -6.41
N ILE A 165 18.37 -16.04 -5.25
CA ILE A 165 17.66 -15.57 -4.07
C ILE A 165 18.50 -14.50 -3.36
N THR A 166 17.94 -13.31 -3.15
CA THR A 166 18.66 -12.16 -2.58
C THR A 166 18.33 -11.85 -1.12
N GLY A 167 17.34 -12.53 -0.55
CA GLY A 167 16.78 -12.19 0.75
C GLY A 167 15.69 -11.13 0.65
N LEU A 168 14.82 -11.09 1.66
CA LEU A 168 13.78 -10.07 1.79
C LEU A 168 14.42 -8.72 2.06
N ARG A 169 13.82 -7.66 1.50
CA ARG A 169 14.22 -6.28 1.78
C ARG A 169 13.63 -5.79 3.10
N PRO A 170 14.15 -4.70 3.67
CA PRO A 170 13.54 -4.07 4.82
C PRO A 170 12.07 -3.73 4.59
N GLY A 171 11.24 -4.22 5.51
CA GLY A 171 9.80 -4.04 5.57
C GLY A 171 9.00 -4.82 4.52
N GLU A 172 9.63 -5.72 3.76
CA GLU A 172 8.98 -6.51 2.73
C GLU A 172 8.23 -7.73 3.29
N LYS A 173 6.92 -7.83 3.02
CA LYS A 173 6.12 -9.00 3.39
C LYS A 173 6.38 -10.19 2.46
N LEU A 174 6.32 -11.39 3.03
CA LEU A 174 6.31 -12.62 2.24
C LEU A 174 4.98 -12.82 1.50
N TYR A 175 3.88 -12.50 2.18
CA TYR A 175 2.51 -12.55 1.67
C TYR A 175 1.83 -11.20 1.95
N GLU A 176 1.24 -10.60 0.92
CA GLU A 176 0.41 -9.40 1.11
C GLU A 176 -1.01 -9.81 1.52
N GLU A 177 -1.68 -8.92 2.24
CA GLU A 177 -3.06 -9.08 2.71
C GLU A 177 -3.93 -8.03 2.03
N LEU A 178 -5.14 -8.40 1.61
CA LEU A 178 -6.11 -7.43 1.09
C LEU A 178 -7.02 -6.85 2.17
N LEU A 179 -7.06 -7.49 3.35
CA LEU A 179 -7.91 -7.17 4.50
C LEU A 179 -7.12 -7.40 5.79
N ALA A 180 -7.31 -6.54 6.79
CA ALA A 180 -6.77 -6.79 8.12
C ALA A 180 -7.51 -7.96 8.78
N SER A 181 -6.90 -8.60 9.79
CA SER A 181 -7.46 -9.79 10.44
C SER A 181 -8.79 -9.53 11.17
N ASP A 182 -9.03 -8.27 11.52
CA ASP A 182 -10.22 -7.74 12.18
C ASP A 182 -11.19 -7.02 11.23
N GLU A 183 -10.83 -6.83 9.96
CA GLU A 183 -11.70 -6.21 8.95
C GLU A 183 -12.65 -7.25 8.34
N ASN A 184 -13.94 -6.91 8.29
CA ASN A 184 -14.95 -7.68 7.55
C ASN A 184 -15.30 -6.97 6.24
N THR A 185 -15.78 -7.72 5.25
CA THR A 185 -16.27 -7.13 3.99
C THR A 185 -17.78 -7.18 3.84
N ILE A 186 -18.30 -6.22 3.08
CA ILE A 186 -19.67 -6.22 2.56
C ILE A 186 -19.59 -6.26 1.04
N PRO A 187 -20.38 -7.09 0.34
CA PRO A 187 -20.44 -7.05 -1.11
C PRO A 187 -21.02 -5.72 -1.62
N THR A 188 -20.65 -5.33 -2.83
CA THR A 188 -21.34 -4.26 -3.59
C THR A 188 -22.17 -4.87 -4.71
N TYR A 189 -22.78 -4.04 -5.57
CA TYR A 189 -23.42 -4.53 -6.79
C TYR A 189 -22.42 -5.02 -7.84
N HIS A 190 -21.13 -4.70 -7.69
CA HIS A 190 -20.08 -5.11 -8.61
C HIS A 190 -19.27 -6.25 -7.99
N ASP A 191 -19.26 -7.43 -8.63
CA ASP A 191 -18.70 -8.67 -8.06
C ASP A 191 -17.23 -8.57 -7.65
N LYS A 192 -16.44 -7.70 -8.31
CA LYS A 192 -15.02 -7.48 -7.99
C LYS A 192 -14.75 -6.35 -6.98
N ILE A 193 -15.78 -5.72 -6.41
CA ILE A 193 -15.62 -4.59 -5.48
C ILE A 193 -16.36 -4.91 -4.19
N MET A 194 -15.64 -4.86 -3.07
CA MET A 194 -16.16 -5.07 -1.73
C MET A 194 -15.91 -3.82 -0.88
N ILE A 195 -16.70 -3.61 0.17
CA ILE A 195 -16.48 -2.52 1.15
C ILE A 195 -15.85 -3.13 2.40
N ALA A 196 -14.74 -2.56 2.86
CA ALA A 196 -14.12 -2.89 4.14
C ALA A 196 -14.88 -2.21 5.29
N LYS A 197 -15.21 -2.97 6.34
CA LYS A 197 -15.64 -2.41 7.62
C LYS A 197 -14.41 -2.15 8.48
N THR A 198 -14.08 -0.89 8.69
CA THR A 198 -13.00 -0.48 9.59
C THR A 198 -13.53 -0.11 10.97
N HIS A 199 -12.68 -0.27 11.98
CA HIS A 199 -12.93 0.26 13.31
C HIS A 199 -12.80 1.79 13.32
N GLU A 200 -13.71 2.44 14.03
CA GLU A 200 -13.64 3.88 14.27
C GLU A 200 -12.50 4.18 15.25
N MET A 201 -11.60 5.06 14.83
CA MET A 201 -10.63 5.73 15.69
C MET A 201 -11.08 7.17 15.87
N GLU A 202 -10.86 7.74 17.05
CA GLU A 202 -11.30 9.10 17.32
C GLU A 202 -10.59 10.11 16.39
N ALA A 203 -11.37 10.75 15.51
CA ALA A 203 -10.85 11.67 14.50
C ALA A 203 -9.98 12.79 15.10
N THR A 204 -10.31 13.28 16.30
CA THR A 204 -9.53 14.29 17.02
C THR A 204 -8.09 13.83 17.28
N ILE A 205 -7.92 12.57 17.71
CA ILE A 205 -6.61 11.98 18.01
C ILE A 205 -5.81 11.83 16.71
N ILE A 206 -6.45 11.32 15.65
CA ILE A 206 -5.80 11.14 14.34
C ILE A 206 -5.30 12.48 13.79
N CYS A 207 -6.16 13.50 13.74
CA CYS A 207 -5.81 14.83 13.24
C CYS A 207 -4.64 15.42 14.05
N SER A 208 -4.68 15.32 15.39
CA SER A 208 -3.61 15.83 16.25
C SER A 208 -2.26 15.14 16.00
N LEU A 209 -2.25 13.80 15.89
CA LEU A 209 -1.02 13.05 15.59
C LEU A 209 -0.48 13.36 14.19
N ILE A 210 -1.36 13.59 13.21
CA ILE A 210 -0.95 13.99 11.86
C ILE A 210 -0.35 15.39 11.86
N GLU A 211 -0.91 16.34 12.62
CA GLU A 211 -0.32 17.67 12.79
C GLU A 211 1.05 17.60 13.45
N GLU A 212 1.19 16.84 14.54
CA GLU A 212 2.48 16.59 15.19
C GLU A 212 3.49 15.99 14.20
N LEU A 213 3.06 14.98 13.43
CA LEU A 213 3.90 14.33 12.43
C LEU A 213 4.37 15.33 11.36
N CYS A 214 3.51 16.23 10.91
CA CYS A 214 3.87 17.28 9.94
C CYS A 214 4.92 18.25 10.50
N LEU A 215 4.81 18.62 11.77
CA LEU A 215 5.79 19.49 12.45
C LEU A 215 7.14 18.79 12.63
N VAL A 216 7.12 17.55 13.11
CA VAL A 216 8.34 16.75 13.34
C VAL A 216 9.03 16.39 12.02
N ASN A 217 8.29 16.28 10.91
CA ASN A 217 8.84 15.98 9.59
C ASN A 217 9.89 17.01 9.14
N GLN A 218 9.79 18.26 9.60
CA GLN A 218 10.74 19.34 9.29
C GLN A 218 12.16 19.05 9.81
N GLN A 219 12.28 18.24 10.86
CA GLN A 219 13.58 17.85 11.44
C GLN A 219 14.26 16.71 10.67
N MET A 220 13.57 16.09 9.69
CA MET A 220 14.05 14.96 8.88
C MET A 220 14.60 13.78 9.70
N ASN A 221 14.15 13.62 10.94
CA ASN A 221 14.60 12.56 11.82
C ASN A 221 13.72 11.32 11.65
N GLY A 222 14.19 10.35 10.87
CA GLY A 222 13.44 9.14 10.57
C GLY A 222 12.99 8.34 11.80
N THR A 223 13.81 8.31 12.88
CA THR A 223 13.45 7.57 14.11
C THR A 223 12.28 8.24 14.83
N LYS A 224 12.30 9.57 14.96
CA LYS A 224 11.18 10.32 15.58
C LYS A 224 9.90 10.21 14.74
N ILE A 225 10.03 10.34 13.42
CA ILE A 225 8.92 10.21 12.47
C ILE A 225 8.26 8.83 12.61
N VAL A 226 9.04 7.75 12.53
CA VAL A 226 8.48 6.40 12.61
C VAL A 226 7.88 6.10 13.98
N LYS A 227 8.43 6.67 15.06
CA LYS A 227 7.82 6.56 16.40
C LYS A 227 6.40 7.13 16.44
N ILE A 228 6.17 8.31 15.85
CA ILE A 228 4.83 8.92 15.77
C ILE A 228 3.93 8.11 14.84
N ILE A 229 4.43 7.62 13.70
CA ILE A 229 3.65 6.76 12.79
C ILE A 229 3.16 5.50 13.52
N LYS A 230 3.99 4.87 14.37
CA LYS A 230 3.59 3.71 15.19
C LYS A 230 2.61 4.03 16.31
N GLN A 231 2.51 5.29 16.73
CA GLN A 231 1.45 5.73 17.64
C GLN A 231 0.13 5.92 16.89
N LEU A 232 0.21 6.50 15.69
CA LEU A 232 -0.95 6.70 14.81
C LEU A 232 -1.50 5.39 14.26
N ILE A 233 -0.65 4.41 14.02
CA ILE A 233 -0.99 3.11 13.41
C ILE A 233 -0.50 2.00 14.34
N PRO A 234 -1.31 1.61 15.34
CA PRO A 234 -0.93 0.59 16.31
C PRO A 234 -0.59 -0.77 15.67
N GLU A 235 -1.18 -1.08 14.53
CA GLU A 235 -0.95 -2.30 13.74
C GLU A 235 0.36 -2.27 12.92
N TYR A 236 1.12 -1.16 12.92
CA TYR A 236 2.41 -1.06 12.20
C TYR A 236 3.54 -1.77 12.95
N VAL A 237 3.82 -3.01 12.56
CA VAL A 237 4.96 -3.81 13.05
C VAL A 237 6.04 -3.88 11.98
N SER A 238 7.22 -3.32 12.24
CA SER A 238 8.31 -3.33 11.27
C SER A 238 8.88 -4.74 11.09
N ASN A 239 9.38 -5.06 9.88
CA ASN A 239 9.96 -6.38 9.60
C ASN A 239 11.28 -6.23 8.83
N ASN A 240 12.35 -6.87 9.27
CA ASN A 240 13.70 -6.77 8.70
C ASN A 240 14.20 -5.31 8.54
N SER A 241 13.82 -4.42 9.47
CA SER A 241 14.06 -2.98 9.36
C SER A 241 14.66 -2.39 10.64
N ALA A 242 15.42 -1.30 10.51
CA ALA A 242 16.01 -0.58 11.65
C ALA A 242 14.96 0.01 12.62
N TYR A 243 13.69 0.02 12.22
CA TYR A 243 12.57 0.49 13.02
C TYR A 243 11.92 -0.59 13.90
N GLU A 244 12.35 -1.86 13.82
CA GLU A 244 11.90 -2.93 14.72
C GLU A 244 12.12 -2.59 16.20
N LYS A 245 13.21 -1.88 16.52
CA LYS A 245 13.49 -1.38 17.87
C LYS A 245 12.44 -0.42 18.43
N LEU A 246 11.55 0.09 17.58
CA LEU A 246 10.45 0.99 17.94
C LEU A 246 9.11 0.25 18.05
N ASP A 247 9.06 -1.03 17.69
CA ASP A 247 7.86 -1.85 17.85
C ASP A 247 7.55 -2.01 19.33
N LYS A 248 6.27 -1.91 19.68
CA LYS A 248 5.83 -2.30 21.02
C LYS A 248 6.02 -3.81 21.14
N ILE A 249 6.77 -4.24 22.14
CA ILE A 249 6.84 -5.67 22.49
C ILE A 249 5.40 -6.07 22.79
N SER A 250 4.81 -6.89 21.92
CA SER A 250 3.54 -7.52 22.24
C SER A 250 3.79 -8.37 23.47
N ALA A 251 3.17 -8.02 24.60
CA ALA A 251 3.14 -8.93 25.74
C ALA A 251 2.37 -10.17 25.26
N ASN A 252 3.10 -11.27 25.05
CA ASN A 252 2.50 -12.58 24.80
C ASN A 252 1.61 -12.99 25.97
#